data_AF-A0A0B5EU75-F1
#
_entry.id   AF-A0A0B5EU75-F1
#
_cell.length_a   1.000
_cell.length_b   1.000
_cell.length_c   1.000
_cell.angle_alpha   90.00
_cell.angle_beta   90.00
_cell.angle_gamma   90.00
#
_symmetry.space_group_name_H-M   'P 1'
#
loop_
_entity.id
_entity.type
_entity.pdbx_description
1 polymer ?
#
loop_
_entity_poly.entity_id
_entity_poly.type
_entity_poly.pdbx_seq_one_letter_code
_entity_poly.pdbx_strand_id
1 'polypeptide(L)'
;MPPPRWFPSHHRPQPPTTTVPDPSPPPGPNGFWITDPDFRDRLHSATLTLLDIVEDCLNDDVPLTEILDGARDHAEHMLGVPSTYGVLVEAEAAAQIVQAAGLDAGSPFGLAVAQGLAGIAQLPFEQQQQLVRAAARRYAITAPSRPPTGPPAAPPRPASGRTR
;
A
#
# COMPACT_ATOMS: atom_id res chain seq x y z
N MET A 1 44.94 -21.65 44.85
CA MET A 1 44.68 -22.87 44.05
C MET A 1 43.96 -22.45 42.77
N PRO A 2 44.52 -22.70 41.58
CA PRO A 2 43.86 -22.38 40.31
C PRO A 2 42.90 -23.49 39.86
N PRO A 3 41.82 -23.19 39.10
CA PRO A 3 40.93 -24.21 38.56
C PRO A 3 41.55 -24.94 37.35
N PRO A 4 41.13 -26.20 37.07
CA PRO A 4 41.69 -27.01 35.98
C PRO A 4 41.21 -26.57 34.60
N ARG A 5 42.13 -26.56 33.63
CA ARG A 5 41.95 -26.22 32.22
C ARG A 5 41.33 -27.37 31.43
N TRP A 6 40.00 -27.47 31.40
CA TRP A 6 39.31 -28.46 30.56
C TRP A 6 38.11 -27.82 29.86
N PHE A 7 38.35 -27.00 28.83
CA PHE A 7 37.43 -26.85 27.69
C PHE A 7 38.25 -26.41 26.46
N PRO A 8 38.25 -27.16 25.35
CA PRO A 8 38.68 -26.62 24.07
C PRO A 8 37.68 -25.55 23.64
N SER A 9 38.16 -24.31 23.48
CA SER A 9 37.42 -23.27 22.76
C SER A 9 37.25 -23.71 21.32
N HIS A 10 36.22 -24.49 21.03
CA HIS A 10 35.68 -24.57 19.69
C HIS A 10 35.07 -23.20 19.39
N HIS A 11 35.91 -22.28 18.89
CA HIS A 11 35.43 -21.21 18.05
C HIS A 11 34.74 -21.87 16.87
N ARG A 12 33.43 -22.11 17.00
CA ARG A 12 32.57 -22.32 15.86
C ARG A 12 32.71 -21.05 15.02
N PRO A 13 33.19 -21.11 13.77
CA PRO A 13 33.04 -20.00 12.87
C PRO A 13 31.54 -19.71 12.82
N GLN A 14 31.12 -18.51 13.25
CA GLN A 14 29.79 -18.05 12.90
C GLN A 14 29.73 -18.10 11.37
N PRO A 15 28.74 -18.77 10.76
CA PRO A 15 28.52 -18.61 9.33
C PRO A 15 28.41 -17.10 9.07
N PRO A 16 28.98 -16.60 7.97
CA PRO A 16 28.82 -15.19 7.62
C PRO A 16 27.33 -14.90 7.67
N THR A 17 26.95 -13.91 8.48
CA THR A 17 25.60 -13.34 8.42
C THR A 17 25.46 -12.87 6.99
N THR A 18 24.77 -13.67 6.16
CA THR A 18 24.31 -13.20 4.86
C THR A 18 23.38 -12.05 5.20
N THR A 19 23.90 -10.83 5.14
CA THR A 19 23.09 -9.62 5.14
C THR A 19 22.20 -9.77 3.92
N VAL A 20 20.98 -10.28 4.13
CA VAL A 20 19.94 -10.21 3.11
C VAL A 20 19.83 -8.72 2.78
N PRO A 21 20.10 -8.30 1.53
CA PRO A 21 19.94 -6.90 1.18
C PRO A 21 18.50 -6.52 1.49
N ASP A 22 18.33 -5.46 2.27
CA ASP A 22 17.01 -4.87 2.50
C ASP A 22 16.36 -4.66 1.11
N PRO A 23 15.09 -5.05 0.92
CA PRO A 23 14.40 -4.77 -0.33
C PRO A 23 14.53 -3.28 -0.65
N SER A 24 14.90 -2.98 -1.89
CA SER A 24 15.02 -1.58 -2.33
C SER A 24 13.66 -0.88 -2.16
N PRO A 25 13.64 0.37 -1.69
CA PRO A 25 12.39 1.09 -1.47
C PRO A 25 11.60 1.19 -2.78
N PRO A 26 10.26 1.22 -2.70
CA PRO A 26 9.43 1.34 -3.89
C PRO A 26 9.76 2.63 -4.66
N PRO A 27 9.79 2.58 -6.00
CA PRO A 27 10.13 3.75 -6.80
C PRO A 27 9.03 4.82 -6.68
N GLY A 28 9.46 6.07 -6.57
CA GLY A 28 8.58 7.24 -6.70
C GLY A 28 8.02 7.42 -8.12
N PRO A 29 7.14 8.41 -8.31
CA PRO A 29 6.58 8.73 -9.62
C PRO A 29 7.63 9.32 -10.56
N ASN A 30 7.50 9.04 -11.85
CA ASN A 30 8.23 9.70 -12.92
C ASN A 30 7.59 11.08 -13.20
N GLY A 31 7.95 12.07 -12.38
CA GLY A 31 7.40 13.42 -12.47
C GLY A 31 6.20 13.63 -11.56
N PHE A 32 5.16 14.32 -12.05
CA PHE A 32 4.00 14.59 -11.22
C PHE A 32 3.14 13.32 -11.08
N TRP A 33 2.88 12.91 -9.85
CA TRP A 33 2.29 11.60 -9.53
C TRP A 33 0.96 11.32 -10.27
N ILE A 34 0.11 12.33 -10.48
CA ILE A 34 -1.18 12.15 -11.17
C ILE A 34 -1.02 11.81 -12.67
N THR A 35 0.16 12.07 -13.23
CA THR A 35 0.48 11.80 -14.64
C THR A 35 1.24 10.50 -14.84
N ASP A 36 1.74 9.88 -13.78
CA ASP A 36 2.41 8.59 -13.85
C ASP A 36 1.36 7.46 -13.66
N PRO A 37 1.03 6.69 -14.73
CA PRO A 37 0.04 5.64 -14.65
C PRO A 37 0.47 4.49 -13.73
N ASP A 38 1.75 4.12 -13.74
CA ASP A 38 2.26 3.02 -12.91
C ASP A 38 2.22 3.41 -11.44
N PHE A 39 2.50 4.69 -11.14
CA PHE A 39 2.38 5.20 -9.78
C PHE A 39 0.92 5.27 -9.31
N ARG A 40 -0.01 5.65 -10.20
CA ARG A 40 -1.45 5.65 -9.90
C ARG A 40 -1.99 4.24 -9.63
N ASP A 41 -1.53 3.24 -10.38
CA ASP A 41 -1.91 1.84 -10.15
C ASP A 41 -1.37 1.34 -8.79
N ARG A 42 -0.16 1.76 -8.41
CA ARG A 42 0.39 1.48 -7.08
C ARG A 42 -0.40 2.17 -5.97
N LEU A 43 -0.74 3.45 -6.12
CA LEU A 43 -1.60 4.15 -5.17
C LEU A 43 -2.98 3.49 -5.04
N HIS A 44 -3.58 3.08 -6.16
CA HIS A 44 -4.86 2.39 -6.15
C HIS A 44 -4.79 1.07 -5.40
N SER A 45 -3.77 0.25 -5.69
CA SER A 45 -3.52 -1.01 -4.97
C SER A 45 -3.26 -0.76 -3.49
N ALA A 46 -2.45 0.24 -3.15
CA ALA A 46 -2.15 0.63 -1.78
C ALA A 46 -3.42 1.03 -1.00
N THR A 47 -4.33 1.80 -1.60
CA THR A 47 -5.60 2.18 -0.98
C THR A 47 -6.50 0.97 -0.76
N LEU A 48 -6.58 0.03 -1.70
CA LEU A 48 -7.32 -1.22 -1.50
C LEU A 48 -6.73 -2.03 -0.35
N THR A 49 -5.41 -2.22 -0.33
CA THR A 49 -4.71 -2.91 0.76
C THR A 49 -4.96 -2.24 2.11
N LEU A 50 -4.95 -0.91 2.17
CA LEU A 50 -5.25 -0.20 3.42
C LEU A 50 -6.70 -0.42 3.87
N LEU A 51 -7.68 -0.41 2.96
CA LEU A 51 -9.07 -0.68 3.32
C LEU A 51 -9.25 -2.10 3.86
N ASP A 52 -8.56 -3.09 3.27
CA ASP A 52 -8.57 -4.47 3.76
C ASP A 52 -7.91 -4.57 5.16
N ILE A 53 -6.76 -3.92 5.38
CA ILE A 53 -6.09 -3.86 6.69
C ILE A 53 -7.00 -3.22 7.74
N VAL A 54 -7.67 -2.11 7.40
CA VAL A 54 -8.59 -1.42 8.31
C VAL A 54 -9.75 -2.35 8.67
N GLU A 55 -10.31 -3.09 7.71
CA GLU A 55 -11.37 -4.06 7.97
C GLU A 55 -10.94 -5.16 8.96
N ASP A 56 -9.71 -5.65 8.81
CA ASP A 56 -9.12 -6.70 9.65
C ASP A 56 -8.79 -6.20 11.06
N CYS A 57 -8.06 -5.07 11.16
CA CYS A 57 -7.61 -4.48 12.43
C CYS A 57 -8.73 -3.88 13.27
N LEU A 58 -9.84 -3.51 12.64
CA LEU A 58 -11.05 -3.12 13.35
C LEU A 58 -11.43 -4.21 14.38
N ASN A 59 -11.25 -5.51 14.08
CA ASN A 59 -11.58 -6.60 15.01
C ASN A 59 -10.74 -6.61 16.30
N ASP A 60 -9.63 -5.85 16.37
CA ASP A 60 -8.70 -5.81 17.49
C ASP A 60 -8.97 -4.63 18.46
N ASP A 61 -10.19 -4.08 18.47
CA ASP A 61 -10.62 -2.93 19.30
C ASP A 61 -9.81 -1.63 19.06
N VAL A 62 -9.10 -1.52 17.93
CA VAL A 62 -8.35 -0.31 17.57
C VAL A 62 -9.28 0.71 16.89
N PRO A 63 -9.29 1.99 17.30
CA PRO A 63 -10.14 3.00 16.67
C PRO A 63 -9.82 3.17 15.17
N LEU A 64 -10.86 3.28 14.34
CA LEU A 64 -10.75 3.50 12.88
C LEU A 64 -9.75 4.61 12.51
N THR A 65 -9.80 5.73 13.22
CA THR A 65 -8.93 6.89 12.96
C THR A 65 -7.47 6.63 13.31
N GLU A 66 -7.19 5.77 14.28
CA GLU A 66 -5.82 5.40 14.68
C GLU A 66 -5.21 4.43 13.66
N ILE A 67 -5.98 3.45 13.19
CA ILE A 67 -5.54 2.53 12.13
C ILE A 67 -5.20 3.31 10.86
N LEU A 68 -6.04 4.28 10.49
CA LEU A 68 -5.81 5.12 9.31
C LEU A 68 -4.58 6.01 9.44
N ASP A 69 -4.34 6.66 10.59
CA ASP A 69 -3.19 7.58 10.77
C ASP A 69 -1.83 6.84 10.86
N GLY A 70 -1.83 5.57 11.26
CA GLY A 70 -0.61 4.76 11.33
C GLY A 70 -0.16 4.20 9.98
N ALA A 71 -1.01 4.22 8.95
CA ALA A 71 -0.74 3.56 7.69
C ALA A 71 0.39 4.23 6.88
N ARG A 72 0.51 5.56 6.93
CA ARG A 72 1.58 6.31 6.24
C ARG A 72 2.97 5.96 6.76
N ASP A 73 3.08 5.68 8.05
CA ASP A 73 4.36 5.38 8.70
C ASP A 73 4.91 4.02 8.25
N HIS A 74 4.04 3.18 7.71
CA HIS A 74 4.36 1.86 7.19
C HIS A 74 4.16 1.72 5.67
N ALA A 75 3.96 2.83 4.95
CA ALA A 75 3.57 2.80 3.54
C ALA A 75 4.57 2.09 2.62
N GLU A 76 5.88 2.22 2.88
CA GLU A 76 6.91 1.56 2.07
C GLU A 76 6.88 0.04 2.22
N HIS A 77 6.73 -0.44 3.45
CA HIS A 77 6.80 -1.85 3.77
C HIS A 77 5.47 -2.58 3.53
N MET A 78 4.35 -1.93 3.86
CA MET A 78 3.03 -2.55 3.80
C MET A 78 2.27 -2.25 2.51
N LEU A 79 2.45 -1.05 1.94
CA LEU A 79 1.60 -0.55 0.86
C LEU A 79 2.34 -0.44 -0.49
N GLY A 80 3.66 -0.65 -0.50
CA GLY A 80 4.46 -0.64 -1.73
C GLY A 80 4.55 0.73 -2.40
N VAL A 81 4.37 1.81 -1.63
CA VAL A 81 4.52 3.21 -2.09
C VAL A 81 5.55 3.93 -1.23
N PRO A 82 6.30 4.91 -1.77
CA PRO A 82 7.25 5.67 -0.97
C PRO A 82 6.54 6.38 0.18
N SER A 83 7.20 6.44 1.35
CA SER A 83 6.64 6.98 2.60
C SER A 83 6.07 8.39 2.45
N THR A 84 6.71 9.23 1.63
CA THR A 84 6.25 10.59 1.30
C THR A 84 4.83 10.64 0.70
N TYR A 85 4.36 9.54 0.10
CA TYR A 85 3.04 9.44 -0.52
C TYR A 85 2.03 8.63 0.31
N GLY A 86 2.41 8.12 1.48
CA GLY A 86 1.50 7.41 2.38
C GLY A 86 0.25 8.22 2.72
N VAL A 87 0.43 9.53 2.92
CA VAL A 87 -0.68 10.47 3.18
C VAL A 87 -1.71 10.53 2.04
N LEU A 88 -1.32 10.25 0.80
CA LEU A 88 -2.27 10.17 -0.32
C LEU A 88 -3.16 8.93 -0.18
N VAL A 89 -2.58 7.82 0.27
CA VAL A 89 -3.29 6.55 0.46
C VAL A 89 -4.28 6.67 1.61
N GLU A 90 -3.87 7.26 2.73
CA GLU A 90 -4.74 7.53 3.89
C GLU A 90 -5.92 8.42 3.51
N ALA A 91 -5.64 9.56 2.87
CA ALA A 91 -6.67 10.53 2.51
C ALA A 91 -7.68 9.92 1.51
N GLU A 92 -7.21 9.13 0.55
CA GLU A 92 -8.10 8.42 -0.37
C GLU A 92 -8.94 7.37 0.37
N ALA A 93 -8.34 6.52 1.22
CA ALA A 93 -9.08 5.52 1.99
C ALA A 93 -10.15 6.16 2.89
N ALA A 94 -9.79 7.23 3.59
CA ALA A 94 -10.69 8.04 4.40
C ALA A 94 -11.88 8.57 3.58
N ALA A 95 -11.61 9.16 2.41
CA ALA A 95 -12.65 9.67 1.52
C ALA A 95 -13.60 8.56 1.05
N GLN A 96 -13.07 7.38 0.71
CA GLN A 96 -13.88 6.24 0.28
C GLN A 96 -14.80 5.72 1.39
N ILE A 97 -14.32 5.66 2.64
CA ILE A 97 -15.13 5.28 3.81
C ILE A 97 -16.27 6.29 4.04
N VAL A 98 -15.97 7.58 3.97
CA VAL A 98 -16.97 8.65 4.10
C VAL A 98 -18.02 8.58 2.98
N GLN A 99 -17.60 8.33 1.74
CA GLN A 99 -18.53 8.12 0.62
C GLN A 99 -19.37 6.85 0.75
N ALA A 100 -18.84 5.80 1.38
CA ALA A 100 -19.60 4.59 1.69
C ALA A 100 -20.72 4.85 2.70
N ALA A 101 -20.54 5.82 3.60
CA ALA A 101 -21.59 6.30 4.50
C ALA A 101 -22.62 7.21 3.84
N GLY A 102 -22.50 7.45 2.52
CA GLY A 102 -23.41 8.32 1.78
C GLY A 102 -23.13 9.82 1.97
N LEU A 103 -21.99 10.17 2.55
CA LEU A 103 -21.57 11.56 2.72
C LEU A 103 -20.75 12.01 1.51
N ASP A 104 -20.89 13.29 1.13
CA ASP A 104 -20.02 13.88 0.12
C ASP A 104 -18.64 14.18 0.74
N ALA A 105 -17.63 13.46 0.27
CA ALA A 105 -16.25 13.66 0.70
C ALA A 105 -15.62 14.92 0.08
N GLY A 106 -16.12 15.41 -1.06
CA GLY A 106 -15.49 16.49 -1.80
C GLY A 106 -14.01 16.22 -2.10
N SER A 107 -13.12 17.00 -1.49
CA SER A 107 -11.67 16.77 -1.55
C SER A 107 -11.23 15.74 -0.51
N PRO A 108 -10.36 14.77 -0.85
CA PRO A 108 -9.85 13.77 0.11
C PRO A 108 -9.07 14.39 1.28
N PHE A 109 -8.53 15.60 1.10
CA PHE A 109 -7.86 16.39 2.16
C PHE A 109 -8.78 17.43 2.80
N GLY A 110 -10.09 17.35 2.54
CA GLY A 110 -11.08 18.33 2.97
C GLY A 110 -11.58 18.10 4.40
N LEU A 111 -12.11 19.17 5.00
CA LEU A 111 -12.74 19.12 6.32
C LEU A 111 -13.94 18.15 6.36
N ALA A 112 -14.66 18.00 5.24
CA ALA A 112 -15.79 17.09 5.12
C ALA A 112 -15.38 15.63 5.42
N VAL A 113 -14.20 15.21 4.96
CA VAL A 113 -13.65 13.87 5.24
C VAL A 113 -13.34 13.71 6.72
N ALA A 114 -12.67 14.69 7.33
CA ALA A 114 -12.34 14.66 8.76
C ALA A 114 -13.59 14.60 9.65
N GLN A 115 -14.61 15.42 9.33
CA GLN A 115 -15.89 15.41 10.06
C GLN A 115 -16.67 14.11 9.84
N GLY A 116 -16.71 13.61 8.60
CA GLY A 116 -17.36 12.34 8.27
C GLY A 116 -16.74 11.17 9.02
N LEU A 117 -15.40 11.07 9.01
CA LEU A 117 -14.68 10.04 9.76
C LEU A 117 -14.92 10.13 11.26
N ALA A 118 -14.89 11.33 11.84
CA ALA A 118 -15.17 11.51 13.27
C ALA A 118 -16.58 11.03 13.63
N GLY A 119 -17.57 11.24 12.75
CA GLY A 119 -18.92 10.70 12.92
C GLY A 119 -18.97 9.17 12.80
N ILE A 120 -18.28 8.60 11.81
CA ILE A 120 -18.22 7.14 11.59
C ILE A 120 -17.55 6.43 12.77
N ALA A 121 -16.50 7.00 13.34
CA ALA A 121 -15.78 6.44 14.49
C ALA A 121 -16.64 6.29 15.76
N GLN A 122 -17.80 6.97 15.82
CA GLN A 122 -18.76 6.85 16.92
C GLN A 122 -19.83 5.78 16.69
N LEU A 123 -19.87 5.17 15.50
CA LEU A 123 -20.84 4.12 15.19
C LEU A 123 -20.47 2.80 15.89
N PRO A 124 -21.44 1.90 16.08
CA PRO A 124 -21.16 0.52 16.47
C PRO A 124 -20.15 -0.13 15.54
N PHE A 125 -19.32 -0.99 16.11
CA PHE A 125 -18.23 -1.67 15.44
C PHE A 125 -18.64 -2.31 14.10
N GLU A 126 -19.73 -3.06 14.11
CA GLU A 126 -20.23 -3.77 12.94
C GLU A 126 -20.62 -2.82 11.81
N GLN A 127 -21.09 -1.61 12.15
CA GLN A 127 -21.42 -0.59 11.17
C GLN A 127 -20.15 0.02 10.56
N GLN A 128 -19.13 0.29 11.38
CA GLN A 128 -17.83 0.75 10.87
C GLN A 128 -17.24 -0.27 9.89
N GLN A 129 -17.21 -1.55 10.26
CA GLN A 129 -16.70 -2.61 9.41
C GLN A 129 -17.50 -2.76 8.11
N GLN A 130 -18.83 -2.66 8.17
CA GLN A 130 -19.68 -2.69 6.97
C GLN A 130 -19.36 -1.52 6.02
N LEU A 131 -19.11 -0.32 6.55
CA LEU A 131 -18.74 0.85 5.76
C LEU A 131 -17.38 0.69 5.09
N VAL A 132 -16.38 0.18 5.81
CA VAL A 132 -15.05 -0.10 5.25
C VAL A 132 -15.13 -1.14 4.14
N ARG A 133 -15.85 -2.25 4.37
CA ARG A 133 -16.08 -3.28 3.35
C ARG A 133 -16.81 -2.73 2.12
N ALA A 134 -17.81 -1.87 2.33
CA ALA A 134 -18.53 -1.22 1.24
C ALA A 134 -17.62 -0.26 0.46
N ALA A 135 -16.74 0.47 1.15
CA ALA A 135 -15.73 1.34 0.54
C ALA A 135 -14.75 0.52 -0.33
N ALA A 136 -14.18 -0.55 0.21
CA ALA A 136 -13.27 -1.44 -0.52
C ALA A 136 -13.91 -1.99 -1.81
N ARG A 137 -15.14 -2.51 -1.70
CA ARG A 137 -15.89 -3.02 -2.85
C ARG A 137 -16.17 -1.97 -3.91
N ARG A 138 -16.60 -0.77 -3.49
CA ARG A 138 -16.86 0.34 -4.42
C ARG A 138 -15.57 0.79 -5.11
N TYR A 139 -14.51 0.94 -4.34
CA TYR A 139 -13.24 1.42 -4.84
C TYR A 139 -12.59 0.43 -5.82
N ALA A 140 -12.68 -0.88 -5.57
CA ALA A 140 -12.19 -1.91 -6.48
C ALA A 140 -12.85 -1.85 -7.87
N ILE A 141 -14.11 -1.41 -7.96
CA ILE A 141 -14.82 -1.25 -9.24
C ILE A 141 -14.32 -0.02 -10.01
N THR A 142 -13.82 1.00 -9.31
CA THR A 142 -13.32 2.25 -9.90
C THR A 142 -11.88 2.17 -10.40
N ALA A 143 -11.30 0.97 -10.49
CA ALA A 143 -9.92 0.76 -10.90
C ALA A 143 -9.55 1.59 -12.15
N PRO A 144 -8.39 2.26 -12.15
CA PRO A 144 -7.92 3.03 -13.29
C PRO A 144 -7.90 2.14 -14.54
N SER A 145 -8.81 2.42 -15.47
CA SER A 145 -8.89 1.67 -16.72
C SER A 145 -7.62 1.94 -17.53
N ARG A 146 -6.77 0.93 -17.67
CA ARG A 146 -5.64 0.97 -18.60
C ARG A 146 -6.19 1.15 -20.01
N PRO A 147 -5.80 2.18 -20.78
CA PRO A 147 -6.07 2.17 -22.21
C PRO A 147 -5.43 0.91 -22.80
N PRO A 148 -6.11 0.16 -23.67
CA PRO A 148 -5.55 -1.06 -24.22
C PRO A 148 -4.23 -0.73 -24.93
N THR A 149 -3.12 -1.22 -24.37
CA THR A 149 -1.83 -1.19 -25.04
C THR A 149 -2.02 -1.95 -26.35
N GLY A 150 -1.89 -1.24 -27.48
CA GLY A 150 -2.01 -1.84 -28.81
C GLY A 150 -1.09 -3.06 -28.95
N PRO A 151 -1.42 -4.00 -29.85
CA PRO A 151 -0.69 -5.25 -29.98
C PRO A 151 0.81 -5.00 -30.16
N PRO A 152 1.68 -5.86 -29.58
CA PRO A 152 3.12 -5.69 -29.68
C PRO A 152 3.53 -5.62 -31.15
N ALA A 153 4.25 -4.55 -31.51
CA ALA A 153 4.83 -4.40 -32.83
C ALA A 153 5.67 -5.64 -33.14
N ALA A 154 5.37 -6.29 -34.27
CA ALA A 154 6.07 -7.50 -34.70
C ALA A 154 7.58 -7.23 -34.83
N PRO A 155 8.45 -8.18 -34.43
CA PRO A 155 9.89 -8.01 -34.57
C PRO A 155 10.28 -7.83 -36.05
N PRO A 156 11.31 -7.01 -36.34
CA PRO A 156 11.79 -6.82 -37.70
C PRO A 156 12.25 -8.16 -38.30
N ARG A 157 11.69 -8.55 -39.45
CA ARG A 157 12.11 -9.76 -40.17
C ARG A 157 13.56 -9.60 -40.66
N PRO A 158 14.43 -10.62 -40.49
CA PRO A 158 15.77 -10.59 -41.07
C PRO A 158 15.66 -10.59 -42.60
N ALA A 159 16.36 -9.65 -43.24
CA ALA A 159 16.46 -9.58 -44.69
C ALA A 159 17.12 -10.88 -45.21
N SER A 160 16.47 -11.56 -46.14
CA SER A 160 17.05 -12.71 -46.83
C SER A 160 18.28 -12.26 -47.62
N GLY A 161 19.45 -12.60 -47.12
CA GLY A 161 20.72 -12.42 -47.81
C GLY A 161 20.69 -13.13 -49.16
N ARG A 162 20.83 -12.33 -50.22
CA ARG A 162 20.98 -12.80 -51.59
C ARG A 162 22.46 -13.17 -51.78
N THR A 163 22.80 -14.45 -51.60
CA THR A 163 24.09 -14.97 -52.04
C THR A 163 24.16 -14.96 -53.57
N ARG A 164 25.32 -14.54 -54.07
CA ARG A 164 25.67 -14.39 -55.49
C ARG A 164 26.52 -15.57 -55.93
#